data_AF-A0A7Y1XMJ7-F1
#
_entry.id   AF-A0A7Y1XMJ7-F1
#
_cell.length_a   1.000
_cell.length_b   1.000
_cell.length_c   1.000
_cell.angle_alpha   90.00
_cell.angle_beta   90.00
_cell.angle_gamma   90.00
#
_symmetry.space_group_name_H-M   'P 1'
#
loop_
_entity.id
_entity.type
_entity.pdbx_description
1 polymer ?
#
loop_
_entity_poly.entity_id
_entity_poly.type
_entity_poly.pdbx_seq_one_letter_code
_entity_poly.pdbx_strand_id
1 'polypeptide(L)'
;MRVITILFLCVITTGCAQHGQLTYLCSLPDELEENSGITSLEPEKVWVIEDNGNKDNIYEVNTAGDQLREFEVKNAKNNDW
;
A
#
# COMPACT_ATOMS: atom_id res chain seq x y z
N MET A 1 -30.97 -38.00 -2.79
CA MET A 1 -31.09 -36.84 -1.88
C MET A 1 -29.78 -36.56 -1.13
N ARG A 2 -29.22 -37.51 -0.34
CA ARG A 2 -27.95 -37.32 0.39
C ARG A 2 -26.77 -36.82 -0.45
N VAL A 3 -26.56 -37.37 -1.65
CA VAL A 3 -25.45 -36.97 -2.54
C VAL A 3 -25.59 -35.53 -3.05
N ILE A 4 -26.82 -35.11 -3.37
CA ILE A 4 -27.11 -33.73 -3.81
C ILE A 4 -26.89 -32.75 -2.66
N THR A 5 -27.29 -33.12 -1.43
CA THR A 5 -27.01 -32.33 -0.22
C THR A 5 -25.51 -32.18 0.05
N ILE A 6 -24.74 -33.26 -0.13
CA ILE A 6 -23.27 -33.22 0.03
C ILE A 6 -22.63 -32.35 -1.07
N LEU A 7 -23.08 -32.49 -2.31
CA LEU A 7 -22.58 -31.68 -3.43
C LEU A 7 -22.87 -30.19 -3.21
N PHE A 8 -24.08 -29.85 -2.75
CA PHE A 8 -24.48 -28.48 -2.44
C PHE A 8 -23.63 -27.88 -1.30
N LEU A 9 -23.30 -28.68 -0.28
CA LEU A 9 -22.42 -28.27 0.82
C LEU A 9 -20.97 -28.04 0.38
N CYS A 10 -20.45 -28.84 -0.57
CA CYS A 10 -19.12 -28.63 -1.15
C CYS A 10 -19.03 -27.35 -2.00
N VAL A 11 -20.10 -26.97 -2.70
CA VAL A 11 -20.11 -25.74 -3.52
C VAL A 11 -20.14 -24.49 -2.63
N ILE A 12 -20.89 -24.51 -1.53
CA ILE A 12 -20.95 -23.37 -0.58
C ILE A 12 -19.60 -23.15 0.12
N THR A 13 -18.84 -24.21 0.38
CA THR A 13 -17.56 -24.13 1.12
C THR A 13 -16.35 -23.74 0.27
N THR A 14 -16.46 -23.78 -1.06
CA THR A 14 -15.34 -23.46 -1.98
C THR A 14 -15.43 -22.06 -2.60
N GLY A 15 -16.53 -21.33 -2.42
CA GLY A 15 -16.74 -20.01 -3.01
C GLY A 15 -15.92 -18.85 -2.40
N CYS A 16 -15.35 -19.01 -1.21
CA CYS A 16 -14.62 -17.97 -0.49
C CYS A 16 -13.09 -18.19 -0.48
N ALA A 17 -12.47 -18.55 -1.60
CA ALA A 17 -11.03 -18.86 -1.62
C ALA A 17 -10.15 -17.90 -2.43
N GLN A 18 -10.72 -16.94 -3.15
CA GLN A 18 -9.94 -16.06 -4.04
C GLN A 18 -9.90 -14.63 -3.51
N HIS A 19 -9.00 -14.38 -2.56
CA HIS A 19 -8.68 -13.03 -2.07
C HIS A 19 -7.17 -12.93 -1.87
N GLY A 20 -6.56 -11.80 -2.22
CA GLY A 20 -5.19 -11.49 -1.80
C GLY A 20 -4.05 -12.01 -2.67
N GLN A 21 -4.26 -12.24 -3.98
CA GLN A 21 -3.14 -12.45 -4.92
C GLN A 21 -2.47 -11.12 -5.29
N LEU A 22 -2.05 -10.35 -4.29
CA LEU A 22 -1.21 -9.18 -4.52
C LEU A 22 0.21 -9.65 -4.77
N THR A 23 0.83 -9.15 -5.82
CA THR A 23 2.27 -9.31 -6.03
C THR A 23 2.98 -8.41 -5.04
N TYR A 24 3.77 -9.00 -4.15
CA TYR A 24 4.70 -8.23 -3.33
C TYR A 24 5.73 -7.54 -4.23
N LEU A 25 5.89 -6.23 -4.09
CA LEU A 25 6.85 -5.43 -4.85
C LEU A 25 8.07 -5.12 -3.97
N CYS A 26 7.85 -4.35 -2.91
CA CYS A 26 8.88 -3.95 -1.96
C CYS A 26 8.26 -3.52 -0.63
N SER A 27 9.11 -3.30 0.37
CA SER A 27 8.81 -2.45 1.52
C SER A 27 9.13 -1.00 1.16
N LEU A 28 8.55 -0.03 1.89
CA LEU A 28 8.99 1.36 1.79
C LEU A 28 10.43 1.49 2.36
N PRO A 29 11.23 2.46 1.89
CA PRO A 29 12.54 2.76 2.46
C PRO A 29 12.48 2.99 3.97
N ASP A 30 13.50 2.52 4.70
CA ASP A 30 13.58 2.65 6.16
C ASP A 30 13.72 4.12 6.62
N GLU A 31 14.11 5.02 5.71
CA GLU A 31 14.17 6.47 5.96
C GLU A 31 12.79 7.12 6.12
N LEU A 32 11.71 6.43 5.72
CA LEU A 32 10.33 6.85 5.93
C LEU A 32 9.81 6.17 7.20
N GLU A 33 9.92 6.85 8.34
CA GLU A 33 9.64 6.25 9.65
C GLU A 33 8.16 5.86 9.81
N GLU A 34 7.26 6.67 9.24
CA GLU A 34 5.81 6.43 9.27
C GLU A 34 5.11 7.07 8.06
N ASN A 35 4.17 6.34 7.44
CA ASN A 35 3.45 6.77 6.23
C ASN A 35 1.99 7.16 6.54
N SER A 36 1.59 8.39 6.23
CA SER A 36 0.19 8.87 6.36
C SER A 36 -0.57 8.97 5.05
N GLY A 37 0.10 8.78 3.91
CA GLY A 37 -0.56 8.80 2.62
C GLY A 37 0.34 8.32 1.49
N ILE A 38 -0.26 7.56 0.57
CA ILE A 38 0.42 7.05 -0.62
C ILE A 38 -0.47 7.20 -1.85
N THR A 39 0.10 7.62 -2.96
CA THR A 39 -0.60 7.68 -4.25
C THR A 39 0.34 7.31 -5.40
N SER A 40 -0.20 6.90 -6.54
CA SER A 40 0.58 6.64 -7.75
C SER A 40 0.13 7.59 -8.85
N LEU A 41 1.09 8.33 -9.41
CA LEU A 41 0.87 9.22 -10.55
C LEU A 41 1.43 8.63 -11.85
N GLU A 42 2.33 7.65 -11.73
CA GLU A 42 3.10 7.05 -12.81
C GLU A 42 3.26 5.54 -12.54
N PRO A 43 3.35 4.68 -13.57
CA PRO A 43 3.66 3.28 -13.38
C PRO A 43 4.96 3.09 -12.59
N GLU A 44 4.98 2.06 -11.74
CA GLU A 44 6.17 1.66 -10.96
C GLU A 44 6.70 2.73 -9.99
N LYS A 45 5.90 3.77 -9.71
CA LYS A 45 6.25 4.83 -8.77
C LYS A 45 5.08 5.20 -7.89
N VAL A 46 5.43 5.57 -6.66
CA VAL A 46 4.51 6.05 -5.66
C VAL A 46 5.06 7.32 -5.03
N TRP A 47 4.13 8.18 -4.64
CA TRP A 47 4.39 9.38 -3.86
C TRP A 47 3.89 9.16 -2.45
N VAL A 48 4.74 9.45 -1.47
CA VAL A 48 4.51 9.18 -0.04
C VAL A 48 4.64 10.48 0.75
N ILE A 49 3.80 10.62 1.78
CA ILE A 49 3.93 11.64 2.83
C ILE A 49 4.03 10.95 4.19
N GLU A 50 4.80 11.54 5.10
CA GLU A 50 4.99 10.97 6.43
C GLU A 50 3.97 11.45 7.47
N ASP A 51 3.80 10.70 8.56
CA ASP A 51 2.87 11.08 9.65
C ASP A 51 3.34 12.27 10.49
N ASN A 52 2.46 12.78 11.36
CA ASN A 52 2.71 13.88 12.28
C ASN A 52 4.06 13.75 13.01
N GLY A 53 4.82 14.86 13.06
CA GLY A 53 6.11 14.90 13.74
C GLY A 53 7.30 14.49 12.88
N ASN A 54 7.07 13.84 11.73
CA ASN A 54 8.09 13.58 10.71
C ASN A 54 8.28 14.78 9.77
N LYS A 55 9.15 14.63 8.78
CA LYS A 55 9.50 15.72 7.85
C LYS A 55 8.27 16.16 7.04
N ASP A 56 8.26 17.44 6.68
CA ASP A 56 7.27 18.06 5.80
C ASP A 56 7.58 17.84 4.32
N ASN A 57 8.04 16.63 3.97
CA ASN A 57 8.56 16.30 2.66
C ASN A 57 7.61 15.36 1.91
N ILE A 58 7.62 15.48 0.58
CA ILE A 58 6.96 14.56 -0.35
C ILE A 58 8.04 13.73 -1.02
N TYR A 59 7.90 12.41 -0.96
CA TYR A 59 8.89 11.46 -1.45
C TYR A 59 8.37 10.71 -2.66
N GLU A 60 9.21 10.54 -3.67
CA GLU A 60 8.95 9.58 -4.74
C GLU A 60 9.75 8.30 -4.48
N VAL A 61 9.07 7.16 -4.50
CA VAL A 61 9.66 5.84 -4.30
C VAL A 61 9.30 4.94 -5.49
N ASN A 62 10.25 4.14 -5.98
CA ASN A 62 9.97 3.16 -7.03
C ASN A 62 9.45 1.83 -6.44
N THR A 63 8.98 0.92 -7.28
CA THR A 63 8.50 -0.41 -6.85
C THR A 63 9.61 -1.39 -6.46
N ALA A 64 10.87 -0.98 -6.49
CA ALA A 64 12.00 -1.71 -5.89
C ALA A 64 12.29 -1.26 -4.45
N GLY A 65 11.65 -0.17 -3.98
CA GLY A 65 11.85 0.40 -2.64
C GLY A 65 12.93 1.48 -2.58
N ASP A 66 13.40 1.99 -3.73
CA ASP A 66 14.37 3.08 -3.75
C ASP A 66 13.67 4.45 -3.73
N GLN A 67 14.13 5.35 -2.84
CA GLN A 67 13.74 6.76 -2.88
C GLN A 67 14.42 7.46 -4.06
N LEU A 68 13.63 7.96 -5.00
CA LEU A 68 14.11 8.63 -6.22
C LEU A 68 14.23 10.14 -6.05
N ARG A 69 13.26 10.77 -5.36
CA ARG A 69 13.14 12.23 -5.23
C ARG A 69 12.54 12.60 -3.88
N GLU A 70 12.86 13.81 -3.43
CA GLU A 70 12.39 14.41 -2.18
C GLU A 70 12.10 15.90 -2.41
N PHE A 71 10.95 16.37 -1.94
CA PHE A 71 10.52 17.76 -2.04
C PHE A 71 10.05 18.28 -0.69
N GLU A 72 10.76 19.24 -0.11
CA GLU A 72 10.31 19.96 1.09
C GLU A 72 9.14 20.88 0.76
N VAL A 73 8.04 20.76 1.52
CA VAL A 73 6.88 21.64 1.39
C VAL A 73 7.19 22.99 2.04
N LYS A 74 7.47 24.00 1.22
CA LYS A 74 7.77 25.35 1.71
C LYS A 74 6.54 26.03 2.31
N ASN A 75 6.78 26.80 3.37
CA ASN A 75 5.77 27.62 4.06
C ASN A 75 4.64 26.83 4.75
N ALA A 76 4.84 25.54 4.97
CA ALA A 76 4.00 24.71 5.82
C ALA A 76 4.90 23.87 6.73
N LYS A 77 4.30 23.24 7.74
CA LYS A 77 4.95 22.23 8.57
C LYS A 77 3.99 21.08 8.76
N ASN A 78 4.52 19.87 8.83
CA ASN A 78 3.77 18.68 9.14
C ASN A 78 3.25 18.77 10.59
N ASN A 79 1.99 19.15 10.73
CA ASN A 79 1.25 19.14 11.99
C ASN A 79 -0.02 18.32 11.77
N ASP A 80 0.13 17.05 11.39
CA ASP A 80 -0.99 16.11 11.11
C ASP A 80 -1.58 16.42 9.72
N TRP A 81 -0.97 15.83 8.68
CA TRP A 81 -1.34 16.05 7.28
C TRP A 81 -2.76 15.56 6.94
#